data_AF-A0A371FBN5-F1
#
_entry.id   AF-A0A371FBN5-F1
#
_cell.length_a   1.000
_cell.length_b   1.000
_cell.length_c   1.000
_cell.angle_alpha   90.00
_cell.angle_beta   90.00
_cell.angle_gamma   90.00
#
_symmetry.space_group_name_H-M   'P 1'
#
loop_
_entity.id
_entity.type
_entity.pdbx_description
1 polymer ?
#
loop_
_entity_poly.entity_id
_entity_poly.type
_entity_poly.pdbx_seq_one_letter_code
_entity_poly.pdbx_strand_id
1 'polypeptide(L)'
;MYENAFKNLGMVLPFDYFIAYVLRTLEVAPSQLHPNGWAAMQASKVICRALALIPSVPIFLNHYTTQVGQNISWVSLSPLLKESLFNAYTASYKVLKNLFVKIRALGRASFALDSKPLPLYWRLPYKFKGLSKGKLSLEDRANL
;
A
#
# COMPACT_ATOMS: atom_id res chain seq x y z
N MET A 1 4.99 7.48 11.34
CA MET A 1 5.32 6.68 10.15
C MET A 1 6.83 6.50 10.11
N TYR A 2 7.33 5.42 9.52
CA TYR A 2 8.78 5.23 9.45
C TYR A 2 9.44 6.23 8.51
N GLU A 3 10.56 6.80 8.96
CA GLU A 3 11.33 7.75 8.16
C GLU A 3 11.75 7.15 6.81
N ASN A 4 12.09 5.87 6.79
CA ASN A 4 12.50 5.15 5.59
C ASN A 4 11.45 5.13 4.48
N ALA A 5 10.17 5.21 4.82
CA ALA A 5 9.14 5.30 3.79
C ALA A 5 9.30 6.59 2.96
N PHE A 6 9.72 7.70 3.60
CA PHE A 6 10.00 8.95 2.91
C PHE A 6 11.38 8.93 2.25
N LYS A 7 12.43 8.62 3.03
CA LYS A 7 13.83 8.69 2.57
C LYS A 7 14.17 7.69 1.47
N ASN A 8 13.75 6.43 1.63
CA ASN A 8 14.23 5.33 0.80
C ASN A 8 13.17 4.82 -0.19
N LEU A 9 11.88 4.98 0.13
CA LEU A 9 10.78 4.53 -0.73
C LEU A 9 10.12 5.68 -1.50
N GLY A 10 10.57 6.93 -1.30
CA GLY A 10 10.06 8.10 -2.04
C GLY A 10 8.58 8.40 -1.79
N MET A 11 8.05 8.03 -0.62
CA MET A 11 6.69 8.42 -0.24
C MET A 11 6.65 9.93 -0.01
N VAL A 12 5.58 10.58 -0.48
CA VAL A 12 5.36 12.02 -0.33
C VAL A 12 3.96 12.24 0.23
N LEU A 13 3.81 13.27 1.06
CA LEU A 13 2.51 13.74 1.55
C LEU A 13 2.09 15.03 0.82
N PRO A 14 0.79 15.26 0.62
CA PRO A 14 -0.31 14.29 0.83
C PRO A 14 -0.18 13.06 -0.07
N PHE A 15 -0.63 11.90 0.40
CA PHE A 15 -0.61 10.67 -0.39
C PHE A 15 -1.46 10.84 -1.65
N ASP A 16 -0.98 10.27 -2.76
CA ASP A 16 -1.73 10.25 -4.00
C ASP A 16 -3.01 9.39 -3.90
N TYR A 17 -3.88 9.53 -4.90
CA TYR A 17 -5.17 8.84 -4.96
C TYR A 17 -5.03 7.31 -4.84
N PHE A 18 -4.05 6.72 -5.52
CA PHE A 18 -3.85 5.27 -5.52
C PHE A 18 -3.44 4.77 -4.13
N ILE A 19 -2.39 5.36 -3.55
CA ILE A 19 -1.88 5.00 -2.22
C ILE A 19 -2.96 5.19 -1.16
N ALA A 20 -3.61 6.34 -1.14
CA ALA A 20 -4.66 6.65 -0.19
C ALA A 20 -5.83 5.66 -0.32
N TYR A 21 -6.18 5.26 -1.54
CA TYR A 21 -7.26 4.32 -1.78
C TYR A 21 -6.89 2.90 -1.34
N VAL A 22 -5.67 2.41 -1.61
CA VAL A 22 -5.19 1.11 -1.08
C VAL A 22 -5.30 1.06 0.45
N LEU A 23 -4.77 2.08 1.15
CA LEU A 23 -4.79 2.13 2.61
C LEU A 23 -6.21 2.09 3.18
N ARG A 24 -7.17 2.77 2.54
CA ARG A 24 -8.59 2.73 2.94
C ARG A 24 -9.23 1.38 2.65
N THR A 25 -9.01 0.82 1.47
CA THR A 25 -9.56 -0.50 1.09
C THR A 25 -9.09 -1.60 2.03
N LEU A 26 -7.85 -1.51 2.51
CA LEU A 26 -7.29 -2.47 3.47
C LEU A 26 -7.57 -2.09 4.93
N GLU A 27 -8.15 -0.90 5.18
CA GLU A 27 -8.34 -0.32 6.51
C GLU A 27 -7.05 -0.24 7.36
N VAL A 28 -5.90 -0.04 6.70
CA VAL A 28 -4.58 -0.03 7.35
C VAL A 28 -4.11 1.40 7.58
N ALA A 29 -3.67 1.69 8.81
CA ALA A 29 -3.03 2.97 9.08
C ALA A 29 -1.65 3.07 8.40
N PRO A 30 -1.23 4.24 7.90
CA PRO A 30 0.09 4.41 7.28
C PRO A 30 1.24 3.93 8.16
N SER A 31 1.12 4.12 9.48
CA SER A 31 2.11 3.68 10.46
C SER A 31 2.06 2.19 10.79
N GLN A 32 1.04 1.45 10.36
CA GLN A 32 0.86 0.01 10.60
C GLN A 32 1.34 -0.84 9.40
N LEU A 33 1.47 -0.23 8.22
CA LEU A 33 1.93 -0.92 7.03
C LEU A 33 3.45 -1.16 7.07
N HIS A 34 3.85 -2.40 6.82
CA HIS A 34 5.26 -2.78 6.70
C HIS A 34 5.92 -2.11 5.48
N PRO A 35 7.21 -1.75 5.51
CA PRO A 35 7.92 -1.12 4.38
C PRO A 35 7.80 -1.85 3.06
N ASN A 36 7.80 -3.19 3.09
CA ASN A 36 7.62 -3.97 1.86
C ASN A 36 6.27 -3.66 1.18
N GLY A 37 5.23 -3.34 1.95
CA GLY A 37 3.95 -2.90 1.40
C GLY A 37 4.03 -1.53 0.73
N TRP A 38 4.76 -0.59 1.32
CA TRP A 38 5.06 0.71 0.70
C TRP A 38 5.86 0.55 -0.61
N ALA A 39 6.89 -0.30 -0.59
CA ALA A 39 7.71 -0.59 -1.76
C ALA A 39 6.87 -1.23 -2.89
N ALA A 40 6.00 -2.19 -2.56
CA ALA A 40 5.10 -2.83 -3.52
C ALA A 40 4.19 -1.80 -4.21
N MET A 41 3.57 -0.90 -3.45
CA MET A 41 2.71 0.13 -4.05
C MET A 41 3.49 1.09 -4.96
N GLN A 42 4.71 1.48 -4.59
CA GLN A 42 5.57 2.31 -5.45
C GLN A 42 5.99 1.57 -6.71
N ALA A 43 6.37 0.29 -6.60
CA ALA A 43 6.74 -0.53 -7.73
C ALA A 43 5.55 -0.70 -8.71
N SER A 44 4.33 -0.90 -8.20
CA SER A 44 3.12 -0.94 -9.02
C SER A 44 2.88 0.36 -9.78
N LYS A 45 3.07 1.53 -9.15
CA LYS A 45 3.00 2.81 -9.86
C LYS A 45 4.00 2.92 -11.00
N VAL A 46 5.23 2.45 -10.79
CA VAL A 46 6.29 2.46 -11.82
C VAL A 46 5.94 1.53 -12.97
N ILE A 47 5.54 0.29 -12.69
CA ILE A 47 5.14 -0.66 -13.74
C ILE A 47 3.92 -0.17 -14.52
N CYS A 48 2.87 0.30 -13.83
CA CYS A 48 1.70 0.82 -14.51
C CYS A 48 2.10 1.96 -15.46
N ARG A 49 2.94 2.90 -15.02
CA ARG A 49 3.46 3.96 -15.89
C ARG A 49 4.25 3.43 -17.09
N ALA A 50 5.13 2.45 -16.88
CA ALA A 50 5.92 1.84 -17.95
C ALA A 50 5.04 1.13 -19.00
N LEU A 51 3.91 0.57 -18.57
CA LEU A 51 2.92 -0.10 -19.42
C LEU A 51 1.83 0.86 -19.95
N ALA A 52 1.95 2.17 -19.71
CA ALA A 52 0.92 3.17 -20.02
C ALA A 52 -0.46 2.89 -19.37
N LEU A 53 -0.47 2.22 -18.23
CA LEU A 53 -1.63 1.91 -17.40
C LEU A 53 -1.78 2.91 -16.24
N ILE A 54 -3.02 3.08 -15.78
CA ILE A 54 -3.32 3.82 -14.57
C ILE A 54 -3.22 2.86 -13.38
N PRO A 55 -2.39 3.14 -12.35
CA PRO A 55 -2.34 2.30 -11.16
C PRO A 55 -3.68 2.35 -10.41
N SER A 56 -4.34 1.20 -10.30
CA SER A 56 -5.64 1.07 -9.64
C SER A 56 -5.56 0.07 -8.48
N VAL A 57 -6.40 0.27 -7.45
CA VAL A 57 -6.52 -0.67 -6.33
C VAL A 57 -6.89 -2.07 -6.82
N PRO A 58 -7.84 -2.26 -7.75
CA PRO A 58 -8.16 -3.57 -8.29
C PRO A 58 -6.96 -4.29 -8.91
N ILE A 59 -6.18 -3.60 -9.76
CA ILE A 59 -4.96 -4.15 -10.37
C ILE A 59 -3.97 -4.54 -9.27
N PHE A 60 -3.69 -3.65 -8.33
CA PHE A 60 -2.75 -3.94 -7.24
C PHE A 60 -3.17 -5.15 -6.38
N LEU A 61 -4.43 -5.17 -5.96
CA LEU A 61 -5.00 -6.20 -5.08
C LEU A 61 -5.34 -7.51 -5.81
N ASN A 62 -5.23 -7.57 -7.14
CA ASN A 62 -5.19 -8.83 -7.88
C ASN A 62 -3.87 -9.58 -7.66
N HIS A 63 -2.77 -8.86 -7.36
CA HIS A 63 -1.44 -9.45 -7.21
C HIS A 63 -0.95 -9.55 -5.77
N TYR A 64 -1.56 -8.79 -4.85
CA TYR A 64 -1.16 -8.75 -3.45
C TYR A 64 -2.32 -9.10 -2.51
N THR A 65 -1.99 -9.85 -1.45
CA THR A 65 -2.85 -10.15 -0.30
C THR A 65 -2.23 -9.59 0.97
N THR A 66 -3.06 -9.28 1.96
CA THR A 66 -2.57 -8.91 3.30
C THR A 66 -2.21 -10.16 4.09
N GLN A 67 -0.99 -10.20 4.62
CA GLN A 67 -0.60 -11.12 5.67
C GLN A 67 -0.78 -10.43 7.02
N VAL A 68 -1.62 -11.04 7.86
CA VAL A 68 -2.10 -10.45 9.10
C VAL A 68 -2.00 -11.49 10.22
N GLY A 69 -1.53 -11.05 11.39
CA GLY A 69 -1.53 -11.85 12.62
C GLY A 69 -2.88 -11.81 13.34
N GLN A 70 -3.03 -12.60 14.40
CA GLN A 70 -4.25 -12.62 15.23
C GLN A 70 -4.40 -11.37 16.13
N ASN A 71 -3.32 -10.60 16.31
CA ASN A 71 -3.28 -9.41 17.16
C ASN A 71 -3.07 -8.14 16.33
N ILE A 72 -3.34 -6.98 16.95
CA ILE A 72 -2.98 -5.67 16.40
C ILE A 72 -1.46 -5.63 16.21
N SER A 73 -1.05 -5.78 14.95
CA SER A 73 0.34 -5.96 14.55
C SER A 73 0.57 -5.32 13.19
N TRP A 74 1.83 -5.32 12.77
CA TRP A 74 2.23 -4.91 11.42
C TRP A 74 1.41 -5.64 10.36
N VAL A 75 0.95 -4.90 9.37
CA VAL A 75 0.35 -5.49 8.17
C VAL A 75 1.42 -5.58 7.10
N SER A 76 1.73 -6.80 6.69
CA SER A 76 2.56 -7.04 5.50
C SER A 76 1.68 -7.31 4.30
N LEU A 77 2.14 -6.88 3.12
CA LEU A 77 1.58 -7.29 1.85
C LEU A 77 2.44 -8.40 1.30
N SER A 78 1.81 -9.43 0.77
CA SER A 78 2.49 -10.58 0.17
C SER A 78 1.93 -10.87 -1.20
N PRO A 79 2.78 -11.26 -2.17
CA PRO A 79 2.30 -11.62 -3.48
C PRO A 79 1.36 -12.83 -3.40
N LEU A 80 0.31 -12.84 -4.20
CA LEU A 80 -0.54 -14.02 -4.40
C LEU A 80 0.24 -15.07 -5.21
N LEU A 81 0.35 -16.28 -4.67
CA LEU A 81 1.06 -17.41 -5.29
C LEU A 81 0.50 -17.68 -6.70
N LYS A 82 1.39 -17.69 -7.71
CA LYS A 82 1.18 -17.82 -9.17
C LYS A 82 0.94 -16.54 -9.98
N GLU A 83 0.77 -15.37 -9.36
CA GLU A 83 0.60 -14.09 -10.10
C GLU A 83 1.41 -12.94 -9.47
N SER A 84 2.60 -13.21 -8.90
CA SER A 84 3.41 -12.13 -8.33
C SER A 84 3.97 -11.23 -9.43
N LEU A 85 3.52 -9.96 -9.47
CA LEU A 85 4.11 -8.94 -10.36
C LEU A 85 5.60 -8.66 -10.02
N PHE A 86 6.00 -8.87 -8.77
CA PHE A 86 7.32 -8.53 -8.28
C PHE A 86 7.88 -9.62 -7.39
N ASN A 87 9.15 -9.96 -7.60
CA ASN A 87 9.97 -10.68 -6.63
C ASN A 87 10.69 -9.68 -5.74
N ALA A 88 10.60 -9.85 -4.42
CA ALA A 88 11.33 -8.98 -3.50
C ALA A 88 12.84 -9.26 -3.61
N TYR A 89 13.63 -8.25 -3.98
CA TYR A 89 15.10 -8.34 -3.96
C TYR A 89 15.62 -8.64 -2.54
N THR A 90 14.95 -8.09 -1.52
CA THR A 90 15.20 -8.43 -0.10
C THR A 90 13.89 -8.61 0.64
N ALA A 91 13.72 -9.75 1.31
CA ALA A 91 12.51 -10.03 2.10
C ALA A 91 12.50 -9.30 3.47
N SER A 92 13.67 -8.91 4.00
CA SER A 92 13.79 -8.29 5.32
C SER A 92 14.54 -6.96 5.26
N TYR A 93 13.88 -5.87 5.65
CA TYR A 93 14.51 -4.56 5.76
C TYR A 93 15.03 -4.36 7.20
N LYS A 94 16.33 -4.59 7.42
CA LYS A 94 16.90 -4.72 8.78
C LYS A 94 16.99 -3.40 9.58
N VAL A 95 17.07 -2.24 8.91
CA VAL A 95 17.33 -0.92 9.57
C VAL A 95 16.03 -0.16 9.90
N LEU A 96 14.88 -0.81 9.84
CA LEU A 96 13.58 -0.12 9.91
C LEU A 96 13.26 0.48 11.29
N LYS A 97 13.63 -0.22 12.38
CA LYS A 97 12.96 -0.07 13.68
C LYS A 97 13.33 1.19 14.47
N ASN A 98 14.33 1.96 14.05
CA ASN A 98 14.93 2.96 14.92
C ASN A 98 14.49 4.41 14.62
N LEU A 99 13.73 4.66 13.55
CA LEU A 99 13.46 6.02 13.07
C LEU A 99 11.97 6.22 12.72
N PHE A 100 11.20 6.72 13.70
CA PHE A 100 9.80 7.10 13.54
C PHE A 100 9.65 8.62 13.46
N VAL A 101 8.85 9.08 12.51
CA VAL A 101 8.45 10.47 12.38
C VAL A 101 6.96 10.62 12.69
N LYS A 102 6.62 11.58 13.55
CA LYS A 102 5.24 12.01 13.81
C LYS A 102 4.91 13.15 12.86
N ILE A 103 3.82 13.01 12.11
CA ILE A 103 3.39 14.01 11.13
C ILE A 103 2.02 14.50 11.57
N ARG A 104 1.86 15.83 11.60
CA ARG A 104 0.62 16.50 11.99
C ARG A 104 0.14 17.35 10.82
N ALA A 105 -1.11 17.16 10.41
CA ALA A 105 -1.76 18.08 9.50
C ALA A 105 -2.08 19.39 10.24
N LEU A 106 -1.79 20.54 9.60
CA LEU A 106 -2.08 21.87 10.13
C LEU A 106 -3.30 22.46 9.42
N GLY A 107 -4.20 23.11 10.16
CA GLY A 107 -5.40 23.75 9.61
C GLY A 107 -6.28 22.75 8.85
N ARG A 108 -6.56 23.05 7.58
CA ARG A 108 -7.36 22.20 6.66
C ARG A 108 -6.53 21.24 5.80
N ALA A 109 -5.24 21.08 6.10
CA ALA A 109 -4.40 20.14 5.35
C ALA A 109 -4.90 18.70 5.52
N SER A 110 -4.80 17.91 4.46
CA SER A 110 -5.14 16.48 4.47
C SER A 110 -3.89 15.63 4.25
N PHE A 111 -3.95 14.37 4.72
CA PHE A 111 -2.94 13.36 4.43
C PHE A 111 -3.14 12.69 3.07
N ALA A 112 -4.23 12.96 2.36
CA ALA A 112 -4.55 12.40 1.05
C ALA A 112 -5.01 13.51 0.09
N LEU A 113 -4.64 13.41 -1.19
CA LEU A 113 -4.99 14.39 -2.23
C LEU A 113 -6.51 14.53 -2.42
N ASP A 114 -7.27 13.46 -2.21
CA ASP A 114 -8.73 13.49 -2.28
C ASP A 114 -9.41 14.07 -1.04
N SER A 115 -8.63 14.54 -0.06
CA SER A 115 -9.12 15.10 1.21
C SER A 115 -9.99 14.14 2.04
N LYS A 116 -10.08 12.86 1.67
CA LYS A 116 -10.83 11.86 2.41
C LYS A 116 -10.01 11.37 3.61
N PRO A 117 -10.66 11.04 4.74
CA PRO A 117 -9.97 10.56 5.92
C PRO A 117 -9.25 9.24 5.65
N LEU A 118 -8.12 9.04 6.31
CA LEU A 118 -7.37 7.78 6.34
C LEU A 118 -7.47 7.15 7.73
N PRO A 119 -7.34 5.82 7.86
CA PRO A 119 -7.10 5.19 9.16
C PRO A 119 -5.80 5.76 9.73
N LEU A 120 -5.83 6.36 10.93
CA LEU A 120 -4.62 6.93 11.57
C LEU A 120 -4.11 6.10 12.74
N TYR A 121 -4.97 5.23 13.28
CA TYR A 121 -4.66 4.36 14.42
C TYR A 121 -4.58 2.92 13.97
N TRP A 122 -3.73 2.15 14.64
CA TRP A 122 -3.62 0.73 14.37
C TRP A 122 -4.92 0.03 14.71
N ARG A 123 -5.35 -0.85 13.83
CA ARG A 123 -6.58 -1.64 13.98
C ARG A 123 -6.28 -3.11 13.84
N LEU A 124 -7.22 -3.96 14.28
CA LEU A 124 -7.11 -5.38 14.06
C LEU A 124 -7.13 -5.64 12.55
N PRO A 125 -6.05 -6.19 11.98
CA PRO A 125 -5.92 -6.21 10.54
C PRO A 125 -6.84 -7.26 9.90
N TYR A 126 -7.64 -6.84 8.92
CA TYR A 126 -8.53 -7.74 8.18
C TYR A 126 -7.74 -8.54 7.14
N LYS A 127 -7.99 -9.85 7.05
CA LYS A 127 -7.35 -10.71 6.05
C LYS A 127 -8.02 -10.53 4.69
N PHE A 128 -7.48 -9.62 3.89
CA PHE A 128 -7.86 -9.42 2.51
C PHE A 128 -7.29 -10.53 1.61
N LYS A 129 -8.17 -11.36 1.04
CA LYS A 129 -7.79 -12.57 0.26
C LYS A 129 -7.37 -12.32 -1.19
N GLY A 130 -7.27 -11.06 -1.63
CA GLY A 130 -7.05 -10.71 -3.03
C GLY A 130 -8.36 -10.49 -3.80
N LEU A 131 -8.27 -9.83 -4.95
CA LEU A 131 -9.35 -9.80 -5.94
C LEU A 131 -9.11 -10.91 -6.96
N SER A 132 -10.17 -11.61 -7.36
CA SER A 132 -10.11 -12.51 -8.51
C SER A 132 -10.34 -11.72 -9.79
N LYS A 133 -9.75 -12.15 -10.92
CA LYS A 133 -9.96 -11.53 -12.25
C LYS A 133 -11.45 -11.33 -12.59
N GLY A 134 -12.31 -12.24 -12.13
CA GLY A 134 -13.77 -12.15 -12.27
C GLY A 134 -14.44 -10.96 -11.58
N LYS A 135 -13.75 -10.28 -10.64
CA LYS A 135 -14.25 -9.11 -9.90
C LYS A 135 -13.65 -7.79 -10.38
N LEU A 136 -12.74 -7.82 -11.34
CA LEU A 136 -12.19 -6.63 -11.97
C LEU A 136 -13.21 -6.02 -12.94
N SER A 137 -13.23 -4.69 -13.03
CA SER A 137 -14.04 -3.98 -14.03
C SER A 137 -13.57 -4.33 -15.45
N LEU A 138 -14.41 -4.10 -16.47
CA LEU A 138 -14.00 -4.33 -17.86
C LEU A 138 -12.78 -3.48 -18.25
N GLU A 139 -12.69 -2.26 -17.74
CA GLU A 139 -11.54 -1.37 -17.94
C GLU A 139 -10.28 -1.94 -17.28
N ASP A 140 -10.36 -2.41 -16.03
CA ASP A 140 -9.21 -3.02 -15.35
C ASP A 140 -8.78 -4.35 -16.01
N ARG A 141 -9.71 -5.11 -16.61
CA ARG A 141 -9.39 -6.35 -17.33
C ARG A 141 -8.72 -6.11 -18.68
N ALA A 142 -9.09 -5.05 -19.39
CA ALA A 142 -8.43 -4.67 -20.64
C ALA A 142 -6.98 -4.21 -20.43
N ASN A 143 -6.67 -3.83 -19.18
CA ASN A 143 -5.37 -3.32 -18.73
C ASN A 143 -4.47 -4.39 -18.09
N LEU A 144 -4.88 -5.67 -18.08
CA LEU A 144 -4.13 -6.82 -17.52
C LEU A 144 -3.80 -7.83 -18.61
#